data_AF-A0A925AET0-F1
#
_entry.id   AF-A0A925AET0-F1
#
_cell.length_a   1.000
_cell.length_b   1.000
_cell.length_c   1.000
_cell.angle_alpha   90.00
_cell.angle_beta   90.00
_cell.angle_gamma   90.00
#
_symmetry.space_group_name_H-M   'P 1'
#
loop_
_entity.id
_entity.type
_entity.pdbx_description
1 polymer ?
#
loop_
_entity_poly.entity_id
_entity_poly.type
_entity_poly.pdbx_seq_one_letter_code
_entity_poly.pdbx_strand_id
1 'polypeptide(L)'
;MSGIRTLASLVASLFITGAQSASAQTFNISLDGLQQVPPVVTTGMGTGFASYDPFEHQLSLHVEFFGLIGPETLAHIHMAPAGSNGPIIIPLPLGSPIDGIFFLSDPQVAALFAGDLYVNLHSTEFPSGELRGQILPGPFRGACCLPADGCLQVTPAECEAASGVYQGDRTLCVNSCGAPRIGACCHMDECLIISEELCMKKGGAYQGNGSICTPGTCVGPPTCPCDVNQDRTLNSQDFFDFLAGFFMGMGDFNMDGITNSQDFFDFLNCFFSIPHGCE
;
A
#
# COMPACT_ATOMS: atom_id res chain seq x y z
N MET A 1 -58.99 58.48 -32.39
CA MET A 1 -58.81 57.08 -31.98
C MET A 1 -57.61 56.55 -32.74
N SER A 2 -56.41 56.70 -32.18
CA SER A 2 -55.14 56.33 -32.82
C SER A 2 -54.70 54.98 -32.26
N GLY A 3 -54.73 53.94 -33.10
CA GLY A 3 -54.35 52.57 -32.73
C GLY A 3 -52.84 52.37 -32.84
N ILE A 4 -52.17 52.19 -31.70
CA ILE A 4 -50.75 51.84 -31.61
C ILE A 4 -50.61 50.36 -32.01
N ARG A 5 -49.90 50.11 -33.12
CA ARG A 5 -49.47 48.77 -33.54
C ARG A 5 -48.15 48.43 -32.85
N THR A 6 -48.20 47.58 -31.83
CA THR A 6 -47.02 47.06 -31.15
C THR A 6 -46.43 45.91 -31.98
N LEU A 7 -45.24 46.12 -32.58
CA LEU A 7 -44.43 45.07 -33.19
C LEU A 7 -43.73 44.28 -32.07
N ALA A 8 -44.11 43.02 -31.88
CA ALA A 8 -43.39 42.08 -31.02
C ALA A 8 -42.21 41.49 -31.82
N SER A 9 -40.99 41.90 -31.47
CA SER A 9 -39.76 41.38 -32.07
C SER A 9 -39.44 40.00 -31.46
N LEU A 10 -39.54 38.94 -32.26
CA LEU A 10 -39.11 37.59 -31.88
C LEU A 10 -37.58 37.54 -31.88
N VAL A 11 -36.96 37.57 -30.69
CA VAL A 11 -35.53 37.27 -30.54
C VAL A 11 -35.39 35.75 -30.49
N ALA A 12 -34.98 35.13 -31.59
CA ALA A 12 -34.61 33.73 -31.62
C ALA A 12 -33.26 33.56 -30.91
N SER A 13 -33.28 33.07 -29.67
CA SER A 13 -32.09 32.71 -28.91
C SER A 13 -31.42 31.50 -29.56
N LEU A 14 -30.36 31.75 -30.33
CA LEU A 14 -29.50 30.70 -30.88
C LEU A 14 -28.71 30.09 -29.72
N PHE A 15 -29.17 28.95 -29.20
CA PHE A 15 -28.38 28.15 -28.27
C PHE A 15 -27.20 27.58 -29.03
N ILE A 16 -26.04 28.23 -28.90
CA ILE A 16 -24.76 27.65 -29.28
C ILE A 16 -24.52 26.49 -28.30
N THR A 17 -24.90 25.28 -28.69
CA THR A 17 -24.43 24.07 -28.02
C THR A 17 -22.94 24.00 -28.28
N GLY A 18 -22.13 24.45 -27.32
CA GLY A 18 -20.70 24.17 -27.34
C GLY A 18 -20.52 22.66 -27.45
N ALA A 19 -19.75 22.21 -28.44
CA ALA A 19 -19.31 20.83 -28.50
C ALA A 19 -18.53 20.56 -27.20
N GLN A 20 -19.11 19.77 -26.30
CA GLN A 20 -18.34 19.19 -25.22
C GLN A 20 -17.43 18.16 -25.87
N SER A 21 -16.15 18.50 -26.06
CA SER A 21 -15.14 17.50 -26.38
C SER A 21 -15.18 16.45 -25.26
N ALA A 22 -15.51 15.20 -25.59
CA ALA A 22 -15.32 14.12 -24.63
C ALA A 22 -13.83 14.10 -24.29
N SER A 23 -13.50 14.21 -23.01
CA SER A 23 -12.11 14.14 -22.56
C SER A 23 -11.58 12.74 -22.88
N ALA A 24 -10.47 12.66 -23.61
CA ALA A 24 -9.81 11.38 -23.88
C ALA A 24 -9.53 10.66 -22.55
N GLN A 25 -9.97 9.41 -22.42
CA GLN A 25 -9.77 8.64 -21.20
C GLN A 25 -8.29 8.29 -21.11
N THR A 26 -7.63 8.65 -20.00
CA THR A 26 -6.23 8.29 -19.78
C THR A 26 -6.11 6.94 -19.10
N PHE A 27 -4.98 6.29 -19.31
CA PHE A 27 -4.60 4.99 -18.78
C PHE A 27 -3.13 5.05 -18.38
N ASN A 28 -2.76 4.26 -17.38
CA ASN A 28 -1.39 4.16 -16.89
C ASN A 28 -0.91 2.71 -16.96
N ILE A 29 0.39 2.55 -17.08
CA ILE A 29 1.10 1.28 -17.27
C ILE A 29 2.32 1.30 -16.35
N SER A 30 2.49 0.26 -15.54
CA SER A 30 3.70 0.04 -14.74
C SER A 30 4.23 -1.34 -15.10
N LEU A 31 5.50 -1.40 -15.51
CA LEU A 31 6.14 -2.55 -16.12
C LEU A 31 7.25 -3.08 -15.21
N ASP A 32 7.16 -4.36 -14.85
CA ASP A 32 8.20 -5.07 -14.10
C ASP A 32 8.25 -6.56 -14.49
N GLY A 33 9.26 -7.28 -14.01
CA GLY A 33 9.41 -8.72 -14.23
C GLY A 33 8.52 -9.60 -13.36
N LEU A 34 8.02 -9.11 -12.23
CA LEU A 34 7.13 -9.87 -11.34
C LEU A 34 5.75 -10.07 -11.95
N GLN A 35 5.33 -9.18 -12.84
CA GLN A 35 4.08 -9.26 -13.57
C GLN A 35 4.11 -10.28 -14.72
N GLN A 36 5.28 -10.83 -15.11
CA GLN A 36 5.36 -11.92 -16.10
C GLN A 36 4.67 -13.18 -15.60
N VAL A 37 4.28 -14.06 -16.53
CA VAL A 37 3.67 -15.36 -16.22
C VAL A 37 4.45 -16.47 -16.94
N PRO A 38 5.35 -17.18 -16.25
CA PRO A 38 5.74 -17.02 -14.84
C PRO A 38 6.57 -15.75 -14.56
N PRO A 39 6.63 -15.27 -13.29
CA PRO A 39 7.45 -14.12 -12.90
C PRO A 39 8.94 -14.34 -13.21
N VAL A 40 9.62 -13.27 -13.61
CA VAL A 40 11.06 -13.28 -13.90
C VAL A 40 11.81 -12.29 -13.00
N VAL A 41 13.08 -12.58 -12.72
CA VAL A 41 13.97 -11.68 -11.97
C VAL A 41 14.80 -10.91 -12.98
N THR A 42 14.60 -9.60 -13.05
CA THR A 42 15.35 -8.68 -13.91
C THR A 42 15.61 -7.37 -13.17
N THR A 43 16.61 -6.62 -13.65
CA THR A 43 16.83 -5.21 -13.29
C THR A 43 15.94 -4.24 -14.08
N GLY A 44 15.26 -4.73 -15.10
CA GLY A 44 14.44 -3.92 -15.99
C GLY A 44 13.19 -3.39 -15.28
N MET A 45 12.83 -2.14 -15.58
CA MET A 45 11.59 -1.52 -15.14
C MET A 45 11.10 -0.54 -16.20
N GLY A 46 9.80 -0.26 -16.21
CA GLY A 46 9.22 0.74 -17.11
C GLY A 46 7.92 1.34 -16.59
N THR A 47 7.54 2.45 -17.24
CA THR A 47 6.28 3.15 -17.01
C THR A 47 5.68 3.53 -18.35
N GLY A 48 4.38 3.76 -18.40
CA GLY A 48 3.75 4.27 -19.60
C GLY A 48 2.40 4.90 -19.31
N PHE A 49 1.96 5.69 -20.28
CA PHE A 49 0.63 6.28 -20.32
C PHE A 49 -0.03 5.95 -21.66
N ALA A 50 -1.34 5.84 -21.64
CA ALA A 50 -2.13 5.81 -22.86
C ALA A 50 -3.32 6.75 -22.76
N SER A 51 -3.82 7.23 -23.88
CA SER A 51 -5.10 7.92 -23.98
C SER A 51 -5.95 7.27 -25.05
N TYR A 52 -7.23 7.08 -24.74
CA TYR A 52 -8.21 6.50 -25.66
C TYR A 52 -9.20 7.57 -26.11
N ASP A 53 -9.29 7.73 -27.43
CA ASP A 53 -10.33 8.52 -28.10
C ASP A 53 -11.49 7.59 -28.50
N PRO A 54 -12.69 7.74 -27.90
CA PRO A 54 -13.84 6.90 -28.21
C PRO A 54 -14.50 7.21 -29.55
N PHE A 55 -14.21 8.35 -30.18
CA PHE A 55 -14.76 8.70 -31.50
C PHE A 55 -13.92 8.09 -32.62
N GLU A 56 -12.60 8.12 -32.47
CA GLU A 56 -11.66 7.58 -33.46
C GLU A 56 -11.24 6.13 -33.17
N HIS A 57 -11.69 5.58 -32.04
CA HIS A 57 -11.28 4.26 -31.52
C HIS A 57 -9.76 4.13 -31.40
N GLN A 58 -9.11 5.23 -31.04
CA GLN A 58 -7.67 5.38 -31.11
C GLN A 58 -7.05 5.33 -29.71
N LEU A 59 -6.12 4.40 -29.51
CA LEU A 59 -5.25 4.34 -28.35
C LEU A 59 -3.90 4.99 -28.70
N SER A 60 -3.64 6.17 -28.15
CA SER A 60 -2.31 6.79 -28.16
C SER A 60 -1.51 6.26 -26.98
N LEU A 61 -0.33 5.70 -27.22
CA LEU A 61 0.50 5.02 -26.23
C LEU A 61 1.89 5.68 -26.16
N HIS A 62 2.40 5.83 -24.95
CA HIS A 62 3.78 6.18 -24.65
C HIS A 62 4.30 5.28 -23.53
N VAL A 63 5.42 4.59 -23.76
CA VAL A 63 6.05 3.72 -22.76
C VAL A 63 7.54 4.00 -22.71
N GLU A 64 8.08 4.22 -21.52
CA GLU A 64 9.51 4.33 -21.25
C GLU A 64 9.96 3.16 -20.39
N PHE A 65 11.12 2.60 -20.69
CA PHE A 65 11.71 1.52 -19.92
C PHE A 65 13.24 1.58 -19.96
N PHE A 66 13.87 0.95 -18.98
CA PHE A 66 15.32 0.85 -18.88
C PHE A 66 15.73 -0.42 -18.16
N GLY A 67 17.02 -0.75 -18.21
CA GLY A 67 17.61 -1.82 -17.40
C GLY A 67 17.31 -3.25 -17.84
N LEU A 68 16.84 -3.45 -19.08
CA LEU A 68 16.68 -4.80 -19.65
C LEU A 68 18.02 -5.57 -19.61
N ILE A 69 17.95 -6.87 -19.36
CA ILE A 69 19.11 -7.76 -19.45
C ILE A 69 19.20 -8.25 -20.89
N GLY A 70 20.08 -7.59 -21.65
CA GLY A 70 20.30 -7.85 -23.07
C GLY A 70 19.47 -6.94 -23.98
N PRO A 71 19.78 -6.93 -25.30
CA PRO A 71 19.04 -6.12 -26.26
C PRO A 71 17.55 -6.48 -26.32
N GLU A 72 16.70 -5.47 -26.49
CA GLU A 72 15.27 -5.66 -26.76
C GLU A 72 15.08 -6.39 -28.10
N THR A 73 14.17 -7.36 -28.13
CA THR A 73 13.89 -8.19 -29.32
C THR A 73 12.48 -7.99 -29.87
N LEU A 74 11.47 -7.84 -28.99
CA LEU A 74 10.06 -7.71 -29.34
C LEU A 74 9.31 -6.86 -28.31
N ALA A 75 8.25 -6.18 -28.74
CA ALA A 75 7.31 -5.47 -27.88
C ALA A 75 5.88 -5.63 -28.42
N HIS A 76 4.92 -5.88 -27.53
CA HIS A 76 3.53 -6.14 -27.92
C HIS A 76 2.52 -5.60 -26.90
N ILE A 77 1.30 -5.28 -27.36
CA ILE A 77 0.10 -5.30 -26.53
C ILE A 77 -0.57 -6.66 -26.70
N HIS A 78 -0.91 -7.29 -25.58
CA HIS A 78 -1.68 -8.51 -25.50
C HIS A 78 -3.04 -8.27 -24.85
N MET A 79 -3.94 -9.25 -24.95
CA MET A 79 -5.25 -9.25 -24.29
C MET A 79 -5.41 -10.46 -23.37
N ALA A 80 -5.29 -10.25 -22.06
CA ALA A 80 -5.71 -11.17 -21.01
C ALA A 80 -5.82 -10.46 -19.65
N PRO A 81 -6.61 -11.00 -18.70
CA PRO A 81 -6.57 -10.57 -17.32
C PRO A 81 -5.17 -10.68 -16.70
N ALA A 82 -4.92 -9.89 -15.66
CA ALA A 82 -3.69 -9.96 -14.87
C ALA A 82 -3.45 -11.40 -14.38
N GLY A 83 -2.20 -11.87 -14.48
CA GLY A 83 -1.81 -13.23 -14.08
C GLY A 83 -2.08 -14.33 -15.11
N SER A 84 -2.59 -14.00 -16.31
CA SER A 84 -2.76 -14.95 -17.43
C SER A 84 -2.07 -14.47 -18.71
N ASN A 85 -1.60 -15.40 -19.54
CA ASN A 85 -1.06 -15.07 -20.87
C ASN A 85 -2.19 -15.05 -21.91
N GLY A 86 -2.15 -14.07 -22.81
CA GLY A 86 -3.12 -13.93 -23.89
C GLY A 86 -2.49 -13.74 -25.26
N PRO A 87 -3.30 -13.72 -26.34
CA PRO A 87 -2.81 -13.47 -27.68
C PRO A 87 -2.23 -12.06 -27.82
N ILE A 88 -1.24 -11.92 -28.73
CA ILE A 88 -0.79 -10.62 -29.22
C ILE A 88 -1.93 -9.98 -30.00
N ILE A 89 -2.24 -8.72 -29.69
CA ILE A 89 -3.23 -7.94 -30.44
C ILE A 89 -2.59 -6.82 -31.26
N ILE A 90 -1.49 -6.24 -30.79
CA ILE A 90 -0.81 -5.12 -31.45
C ILE A 90 0.71 -5.31 -31.30
N PRO A 91 1.48 -5.41 -32.40
CA PRO A 91 2.93 -5.25 -32.37
C PRO A 91 3.31 -3.79 -32.11
N LEU A 92 4.30 -3.57 -31.24
CA LEU A 92 4.82 -2.26 -30.90
C LEU A 92 6.21 -2.04 -31.55
N PRO A 93 6.60 -0.78 -31.84
CA PRO A 93 7.97 -0.48 -32.22
C PRO A 93 8.94 -0.78 -31.07
N LEU A 94 10.19 -1.10 -31.43
CA LEU A 94 11.28 -1.27 -30.45
C LEU A 94 11.87 0.09 -30.08
N GLY A 95 12.49 0.15 -28.90
CA GLY A 95 13.17 1.31 -28.34
C GLY A 95 12.41 1.93 -27.18
N SER A 96 13.12 2.74 -26.38
CA SER A 96 12.52 3.56 -25.34
C SER A 96 12.78 5.04 -25.67
N PRO A 97 11.75 5.89 -25.78
CA PRO A 97 10.32 5.56 -25.60
C PRO A 97 9.73 4.74 -26.77
N ILE A 98 8.67 3.98 -26.47
CA ILE A 98 7.72 3.44 -27.45
C ILE A 98 6.58 4.44 -27.56
N ASP A 99 6.49 5.14 -28.69
CA ASP A 99 5.37 6.00 -29.04
C ASP A 99 4.55 5.37 -30.17
N GLY A 100 3.22 5.41 -30.05
CA GLY A 100 2.37 4.85 -31.08
C GLY A 100 0.90 5.23 -30.99
N ILE A 101 0.24 5.13 -32.13
CA ILE A 101 -1.19 5.33 -32.29
C ILE A 101 -1.75 4.03 -32.86
N PHE A 102 -2.72 3.45 -32.18
CA PHE A 102 -3.30 2.16 -32.54
C PHE A 102 -4.81 2.22 -32.54
N PHE A 103 -5.45 1.49 -33.46
CA PHE A 103 -6.90 1.43 -33.56
C PHE A 103 -7.41 0.16 -32.90
N LEU A 104 -8.37 0.31 -31.98
CA LEU A 104 -8.96 -0.80 -31.25
C LEU A 104 -10.32 -1.18 -31.84
N SER A 105 -10.52 -2.48 -32.03
CA SER A 105 -11.85 -3.06 -32.27
C SER A 105 -12.71 -3.02 -30.99
N ASP A 106 -14.02 -3.08 -31.11
CA ASP A 106 -14.94 -3.03 -29.96
C ASP A 106 -14.61 -4.05 -28.84
N PRO A 107 -14.24 -5.31 -29.14
CA PRO A 107 -13.79 -6.24 -28.10
C PRO A 107 -12.51 -5.80 -27.39
N GLN A 108 -11.57 -5.17 -28.10
CA GLN A 108 -10.34 -4.64 -27.52
C GLN A 108 -10.60 -3.40 -26.67
N VAL A 109 -11.56 -2.56 -27.06
CA VAL A 109 -12.02 -1.43 -26.26
C VAL A 109 -12.64 -1.93 -24.95
N ALA A 110 -13.54 -2.91 -25.02
CA ALA A 110 -14.11 -3.53 -23.83
C ALA A 110 -13.01 -4.11 -22.90
N ALA A 111 -12.03 -4.80 -23.47
CA ALA A 111 -10.88 -5.32 -22.72
C ALA A 111 -10.01 -4.21 -22.10
N LEU A 112 -9.78 -3.10 -22.81
CA LEU A 112 -9.04 -1.94 -22.30
C LEU A 112 -9.71 -1.38 -21.04
N PHE A 113 -11.03 -1.17 -21.09
CA PHE A 113 -11.79 -0.66 -19.94
C PHE A 113 -11.97 -1.68 -18.82
N ALA A 114 -11.90 -2.99 -19.13
CA ALA A 114 -11.86 -4.06 -18.13
C ALA A 114 -10.47 -4.20 -17.46
N GLY A 115 -9.43 -3.57 -18.01
CA GLY A 115 -8.06 -3.70 -17.54
C GLY A 115 -7.34 -4.97 -18.01
N ASP A 116 -7.83 -5.57 -19.09
CA ASP A 116 -7.36 -6.84 -19.66
C ASP A 116 -6.36 -6.66 -20.82
N LEU A 117 -5.95 -5.42 -21.14
CA LEU A 117 -4.83 -5.19 -22.06
C LEU A 117 -3.53 -5.02 -21.29
N TYR A 118 -2.43 -5.52 -21.84
CA TYR A 118 -1.11 -5.36 -21.23
C TYR A 118 0.00 -5.20 -22.25
N VAL A 119 0.99 -4.36 -21.91
CA VAL A 119 2.25 -4.25 -22.64
C VAL A 119 3.19 -5.35 -22.16
N ASN A 120 3.88 -5.99 -23.11
CA ASN A 120 4.91 -6.99 -22.86
C ASN A 120 6.15 -6.69 -23.70
N LEU A 121 7.30 -6.56 -23.04
CA LEU A 121 8.59 -6.27 -23.65
C LEU A 121 9.50 -7.49 -23.50
N HIS A 122 10.27 -7.81 -24.53
CA HIS A 122 11.12 -8.99 -24.62
C HIS A 122 12.57 -8.58 -24.89
N SER A 123 13.51 -9.34 -24.36
CA SER A 123 14.95 -9.18 -24.64
C SER A 123 15.58 -10.49 -25.09
N THR A 124 16.88 -10.46 -25.38
CA THR A 124 17.62 -11.67 -25.73
C THR A 124 17.67 -12.68 -24.57
N GLU A 125 17.77 -12.23 -23.32
CA GLU A 125 17.81 -13.13 -22.15
C GLU A 125 16.42 -13.61 -21.74
N PHE A 126 15.38 -12.81 -22.01
CA PHE A 126 14.00 -13.15 -21.69
C PHE A 126 13.12 -13.16 -22.95
N PRO A 127 13.28 -14.16 -23.84
CA PRO A 127 12.55 -14.22 -25.11
C PRO A 127 11.05 -14.43 -24.93
N SER A 128 10.62 -15.00 -23.81
CA SER A 128 9.18 -15.15 -23.48
C SER A 128 8.56 -13.92 -22.81
N GLY A 129 9.37 -12.89 -22.50
CA GLY A 129 8.93 -11.65 -21.86
C GLY A 129 9.83 -11.28 -20.68
N GLU A 130 10.33 -10.06 -20.66
CA GLU A 130 11.11 -9.48 -19.57
C GLU A 130 10.23 -8.56 -18.69
N LEU A 131 9.58 -7.56 -19.29
CA LEU A 131 8.70 -6.62 -18.57
C LEU A 131 7.24 -6.75 -19.00
N ARG A 132 6.32 -6.74 -18.03
CA ARG A 132 4.87 -6.81 -18.26
C ARG A 132 4.15 -5.77 -17.42
N GLY A 133 3.12 -5.14 -17.99
CA GLY A 133 2.28 -4.18 -17.29
C GLY A 133 0.89 -4.06 -17.91
N GLN A 134 -0.17 -4.20 -17.10
CA GLN A 134 -1.53 -3.96 -17.57
C GLN A 134 -1.76 -2.46 -17.86
N ILE A 135 -2.50 -2.18 -18.93
CA ILE A 135 -3.02 -0.86 -19.31
C ILE A 135 -4.34 -0.68 -18.58
N LEU A 136 -4.36 0.10 -17.50
CA LEU A 136 -5.56 0.28 -16.69
C LEU A 136 -6.01 1.74 -16.68
N PRO A 137 -7.32 2.00 -16.52
CA PRO A 137 -7.86 3.35 -16.48
C PRO A 137 -7.13 4.23 -15.46
N GLY A 138 -6.73 5.41 -15.92
CA GLY A 138 -6.07 6.43 -15.13
C GLY A 138 -7.04 7.46 -14.54
N PRO A 139 -6.56 8.24 -13.54
CA PRO A 139 -5.26 8.06 -12.90
C PRO A 139 -5.37 6.96 -11.83
N PHE A 140 -4.32 6.14 -11.69
CA PHE A 140 -4.23 5.28 -10.53
C PHE A 140 -4.31 6.12 -9.28
N ARG A 141 -5.13 5.65 -8.34
CA ARG A 141 -5.12 6.18 -7.00
C ARG A 141 -3.99 5.51 -6.23
N GLY A 142 -3.32 6.30 -5.42
CA GLY A 142 -2.26 5.88 -4.52
C GLY A 142 -2.45 6.53 -3.17
N ALA A 143 -1.66 6.10 -2.20
CA ALA A 143 -1.66 6.68 -0.88
C ALA A 143 -1.09 8.11 -0.94
N CYS A 144 -1.90 9.06 -0.49
CA CYS A 144 -1.50 10.43 -0.29
C CYS A 144 -1.38 10.70 1.20
N CYS A 145 -0.15 10.87 1.69
CA CYS A 145 0.11 11.10 3.11
C CYS A 145 -0.03 12.57 3.45
N LEU A 146 -1.07 12.90 4.21
CA LEU A 146 -1.37 14.27 4.58
C LEU A 146 -0.51 14.71 5.78
N PRO A 147 -0.18 16.02 5.91
CA PRO A 147 0.59 16.55 7.03
C PRO A 147 -0.08 16.41 8.40
N ALA A 148 -1.41 16.31 8.45
CA ALA A 148 -2.22 16.25 9.68
C ALA A 148 -2.71 14.82 10.00
N ASP A 149 -1.81 13.84 9.88
CA ASP A 149 -2.05 12.45 10.30
C ASP A 149 -3.23 11.76 9.60
N GLY A 150 -3.31 11.91 8.27
CA GLY A 150 -4.34 11.29 7.44
C GLY A 150 -3.76 10.69 6.16
N CYS A 151 -4.52 9.79 5.55
CA CYS A 151 -4.21 9.30 4.20
C CYS A 151 -5.45 9.28 3.32
N LEU A 152 -5.27 9.71 2.07
CA LEU A 152 -6.28 9.63 1.01
C LEU A 152 -5.83 8.66 -0.08
N GLN A 153 -6.77 7.92 -0.67
CA GLN A 153 -6.56 7.18 -1.91
C GLN A 153 -7.01 8.04 -3.09
N VAL A 154 -6.06 8.79 -3.62
CA VAL A 154 -6.29 9.87 -4.59
C VAL A 154 -5.21 9.83 -5.67
N THR A 155 -5.37 10.61 -6.71
CA THR A 155 -4.39 10.76 -7.79
C THR A 155 -3.20 11.62 -7.32
N PRO A 156 -2.04 11.61 -8.02
CA PRO A 156 -0.91 12.48 -7.65
C PRO A 156 -1.29 13.97 -7.59
N ALA A 157 -2.07 14.44 -8.57
CA ALA A 157 -2.50 15.84 -8.65
C ALA A 157 -3.49 16.22 -7.52
N GLU A 158 -4.42 15.32 -7.20
CA GLU A 158 -5.30 15.48 -6.04
C GLU A 158 -4.50 15.46 -4.72
N CYS A 159 -3.42 14.68 -4.66
CA CYS A 159 -2.55 14.64 -3.49
C CYS A 159 -1.76 15.93 -3.29
N GLU A 160 -1.20 16.49 -4.36
CA GLU A 160 -0.53 17.80 -4.35
C GLU A 160 -1.52 18.90 -3.96
N ALA A 161 -2.74 18.89 -4.52
CA ALA A 161 -3.80 19.82 -4.15
C ALA A 161 -4.19 19.71 -2.66
N ALA A 162 -4.08 18.51 -2.08
CA ALA A 162 -4.27 18.25 -0.65
C ALA A 162 -3.04 18.56 0.21
N SER A 163 -1.96 19.10 -0.37
CA SER A 163 -0.67 19.33 0.31
C SER A 163 -0.07 18.07 0.95
N GLY A 164 -0.36 16.90 0.38
CA GLY A 164 0.15 15.62 0.84
C GLY A 164 1.39 15.13 0.08
N VAL A 165 2.02 14.09 0.62
CA VAL A 165 3.13 13.38 -0.01
C VAL A 165 2.60 12.11 -0.66
N TYR A 166 2.56 12.09 -1.98
CA TYR A 166 2.10 10.94 -2.76
C TYR A 166 3.12 9.81 -2.71
N GLN A 167 2.68 8.59 -2.36
CA GLN A 167 3.55 7.44 -2.16
C GLN A 167 3.73 6.59 -3.43
N GLY A 168 3.09 6.98 -4.53
CA GLY A 168 3.13 6.27 -5.80
C GLY A 168 1.82 5.55 -6.11
N ASP A 169 1.64 5.17 -7.37
CA ASP A 169 0.42 4.55 -7.86
C ASP A 169 0.17 3.17 -7.22
N ARG A 170 -1.10 2.84 -6.96
CA ARG A 170 -1.55 1.57 -6.34
C ARG A 170 -1.00 1.31 -4.93
N THR A 171 -0.30 2.27 -4.32
CA THR A 171 0.05 2.21 -2.90
C THR A 171 -1.19 2.40 -2.03
N LEU A 172 -1.30 1.67 -0.92
CA LEU A 172 -2.47 1.73 -0.06
C LEU A 172 -2.19 2.60 1.16
N CYS A 173 -3.23 3.27 1.66
CA CYS A 173 -3.10 4.10 2.85
C CYS A 173 -2.66 3.33 4.10
N VAL A 174 -2.98 2.03 4.15
CA VAL A 174 -2.70 1.16 5.30
C VAL A 174 -1.21 0.86 5.50
N ASN A 175 -0.40 0.96 4.44
CA ASN A 175 1.00 0.54 4.46
C ASN A 175 1.99 1.60 3.95
N SER A 176 1.53 2.69 3.35
CA SER A 176 2.42 3.67 2.70
C SER A 176 2.51 5.02 3.39
N CYS A 177 1.49 5.40 4.17
CA CYS A 177 1.59 6.55 5.07
C CYS A 177 1.91 6.00 6.44
N GLY A 178 3.04 6.47 7.01
CA GLY A 178 3.65 5.94 8.24
C GLY A 178 2.60 5.37 9.18
N ALA A 179 2.83 4.11 9.59
CA ALA A 179 1.93 3.15 10.24
C ALA A 179 0.69 3.79 10.89
N PRO A 180 -0.50 3.14 10.82
CA PRO A 180 -1.71 3.67 11.44
C PRO A 180 -1.36 4.28 12.80
N ARG A 181 -1.65 5.57 13.03
CA ARG A 181 -1.47 6.21 14.35
C ARG A 181 -2.50 5.72 15.38
N ILE A 182 -2.98 4.51 15.13
CA ILE A 182 -3.85 3.69 15.94
C ILE A 182 -3.12 2.36 16.12
N GLY A 183 -3.30 1.79 17.29
CA GLY A 183 -2.65 0.58 17.72
C GLY A 183 -3.45 -0.02 18.85
N ALA A 184 -3.04 -1.20 19.30
CA ALA A 184 -3.63 -1.83 20.45
C ALA A 184 -3.43 -0.95 21.70
N CYS A 185 -4.54 -0.62 22.33
CA CYS A 185 -4.63 0.01 23.61
C CYS A 185 -5.17 -0.99 24.62
N CYS A 186 -4.40 -1.23 25.68
CA CYS A 186 -4.73 -2.18 26.72
C CYS A 186 -5.23 -1.45 27.94
N HIS A 187 -6.51 -1.61 28.26
CA HIS A 187 -7.11 -1.03 29.44
C HIS A 187 -7.87 -2.11 30.19
N MET A 188 -7.41 -2.43 31.41
CA MET A 188 -7.89 -3.59 32.16
C MET A 188 -7.67 -4.87 31.32
N ASP A 189 -8.74 -5.58 30.96
CA ASP A 189 -8.70 -6.79 30.12
C ASP A 189 -9.17 -6.54 28.67
N GLU A 190 -9.45 -5.28 28.32
CA GLU A 190 -9.95 -4.91 26.99
C GLU A 190 -8.80 -4.43 26.10
N CYS A 191 -8.75 -4.98 24.89
CA CYS A 191 -7.87 -4.51 23.82
C CYS A 191 -8.68 -3.73 22.79
N LEU A 192 -8.34 -2.47 22.57
CA LEU A 192 -8.98 -1.58 21.61
C LEU A 192 -7.98 -1.12 20.55
N ILE A 193 -8.36 -1.05 19.27
CA ILE A 193 -7.54 -0.40 18.23
C ILE A 193 -7.95 1.07 18.14
N ILE A 194 -7.20 1.94 18.82
CA ILE A 194 -7.48 3.38 18.92
C ILE A 194 -6.18 4.18 18.87
N SER A 195 -6.27 5.51 18.77
CA SER A 195 -5.08 6.37 18.80
C SER A 195 -4.41 6.39 20.17
N GLU A 196 -3.10 6.69 20.18
CA GLU A 196 -2.33 6.88 21.41
C GLU A 196 -3.01 7.90 22.35
N GLU A 197 -3.44 9.05 21.82
CA GLU A 197 -4.12 10.08 22.60
C GLU A 197 -5.39 9.56 23.28
N LEU A 198 -6.23 8.82 22.54
CA LEU A 198 -7.47 8.26 23.09
C LEU A 198 -7.18 7.14 24.09
N CYS A 199 -6.11 6.38 23.87
CA CYS A 199 -5.65 5.34 24.79
C CYS A 199 -5.22 5.93 26.13
N MET A 200 -4.36 6.95 26.11
CA MET A 200 -3.91 7.66 27.30
C MET A 200 -5.07 8.34 28.04
N LYS A 201 -6.01 8.94 27.29
CA LYS A 201 -7.22 9.55 27.87
C LYS A 201 -8.14 8.55 28.57
N LYS A 202 -8.12 7.29 28.13
CA LYS A 202 -8.81 6.16 28.78
C LYS A 202 -8.00 5.53 29.91
N GLY A 203 -6.76 5.97 30.15
CA GLY A 203 -5.87 5.34 31.12
C GLY A 203 -5.41 3.94 30.71
N GLY A 204 -5.31 3.68 29.40
CA GLY A 204 -4.78 2.42 28.86
C GLY A 204 -3.30 2.51 28.49
N ALA A 205 -2.65 1.35 28.38
CA ALA A 205 -1.29 1.19 27.89
C ALA A 205 -1.28 0.99 26.37
N TYR A 206 -0.67 1.93 25.65
CA TYR A 206 -0.59 1.88 24.19
C TYR A 206 0.59 1.02 23.74
N GLN A 207 0.35 0.03 22.89
CA GLN A 207 1.34 -0.95 22.43
C GLN A 207 2.11 -0.50 21.18
N GLY A 208 2.00 0.79 20.81
CA GLY A 208 2.65 1.38 19.65
C GLY A 208 1.81 1.32 18.38
N ASN A 209 2.17 2.16 17.40
CA ASN A 209 1.45 2.30 16.13
C ASN A 209 1.48 1.01 15.31
N GLY A 210 0.35 0.62 14.74
CA GLY A 210 0.21 -0.60 13.93
C GLY A 210 0.16 -1.91 14.72
N SER A 211 0.23 -1.88 16.06
CA SER A 211 -0.03 -3.06 16.89
C SER A 211 -1.50 -3.49 16.80
N ILE A 212 -1.75 -4.80 16.88
CA ILE A 212 -3.10 -5.39 16.75
C ILE A 212 -3.50 -6.14 18.03
N CYS A 213 -4.81 -6.29 18.24
CA CYS A 213 -5.37 -7.05 19.35
C CYS A 213 -5.35 -8.55 19.04
N THR A 214 -4.37 -9.25 19.59
CA THR A 214 -4.27 -10.70 19.59
C THR A 214 -4.28 -11.22 21.03
N PRO A 215 -4.58 -12.51 21.25
CA PRO A 215 -4.37 -13.12 22.56
C PRO A 215 -2.91 -12.92 22.98
N GLY A 216 -2.66 -12.20 24.08
CA GLY A 216 -1.31 -11.83 24.52
C GLY A 216 -1.00 -10.32 24.48
N THR A 217 -1.66 -9.54 23.61
CA THR A 217 -1.35 -8.10 23.43
C THR A 217 -1.57 -7.26 24.69
N CYS A 218 -2.59 -7.60 25.48
CA CYS A 218 -2.96 -6.88 26.70
C CYS A 218 -2.73 -7.66 27.99
N VAL A 219 -1.93 -8.72 27.89
CA VAL A 219 -1.17 -9.17 29.04
C VAL A 219 -0.18 -8.03 29.25
N GLY A 220 -0.36 -7.24 30.33
CA GLY A 220 0.53 -6.10 30.63
C GLY A 220 2.00 -6.52 30.55
N PRO A 221 2.96 -5.57 30.46
CA PRO A 221 4.37 -5.96 30.56
C PRO A 221 4.46 -6.88 31.77
N PRO A 222 5.02 -8.10 31.64
CA PRO A 222 5.28 -8.89 32.83
C PRO A 222 6.08 -7.93 33.71
N THR A 223 5.54 -7.55 34.87
CA THR A 223 6.34 -7.01 35.97
C THR A 223 7.60 -7.82 35.94
N CYS A 224 8.79 -7.27 35.63
CA CYS A 224 9.99 -8.09 35.41
C CYS A 224 10.13 -9.01 36.63
N PRO A 225 9.70 -10.28 36.59
CA PRO A 225 9.43 -10.97 37.86
C PRO A 225 10.74 -11.30 38.56
N CYS A 226 11.82 -11.31 37.77
CA CYS A 226 13.19 -11.43 38.17
C CYS A 226 13.89 -10.10 38.50
N ASP A 227 13.24 -8.94 38.41
CA ASP A 227 13.67 -7.68 39.04
C ASP A 227 13.14 -7.70 40.49
N VAL A 228 13.92 -8.31 41.37
CA VAL A 228 13.50 -8.63 42.74
C VAL A 228 13.49 -7.39 43.61
N ASN A 229 14.39 -6.45 43.34
CA ASN A 229 14.52 -5.22 44.12
C ASN A 229 13.70 -4.05 43.53
N GLN A 230 13.08 -4.25 42.36
CA GLN A 230 12.22 -3.31 41.65
C GLN A 230 12.92 -2.01 41.27
N ASP A 231 14.24 -2.05 41.08
CA ASP A 231 15.05 -0.91 40.66
C ASP A 231 15.00 -0.66 39.14
N ARG A 232 14.27 -1.52 38.41
CA ARG A 232 14.07 -1.51 36.96
C ARG A 232 15.30 -1.91 36.16
N THR A 233 16.31 -2.49 36.81
CA THR A 233 17.52 -2.98 36.14
C THR A 233 17.76 -4.44 36.48
N LEU A 234 17.76 -5.32 35.50
CA LEU A 234 18.00 -6.75 35.74
C LEU A 234 19.50 -7.02 35.84
N ASN A 235 20.01 -7.13 37.07
CA ASN A 235 21.44 -7.26 37.29
C ASN A 235 21.80 -8.25 38.40
N SER A 236 23.08 -8.36 38.75
CA SER A 236 23.54 -9.32 39.76
C SER A 236 22.90 -9.10 41.14
N GLN A 237 22.43 -7.89 41.42
CA GLN A 237 21.74 -7.56 42.66
C GLN A 237 20.45 -8.38 42.80
N ASP A 238 19.63 -8.46 41.75
CA ASP A 238 18.40 -9.26 41.74
C ASP A 238 18.67 -10.75 41.92
N PHE A 239 19.73 -11.23 41.28
CA PHE A 239 20.18 -12.61 41.43
C PHE A 239 20.51 -12.95 42.88
N PHE A 240 21.26 -12.07 43.56
CA PHE A 240 21.62 -12.28 44.95
C PHE A 240 20.45 -12.05 45.91
N ASP A 241 19.55 -11.11 45.60
CA ASP A 241 18.35 -10.85 46.39
C ASP A 241 17.38 -12.02 46.31
N PHE A 242 17.20 -12.62 45.12
CA PHE A 242 16.43 -13.85 44.96
C PHE A 242 17.04 -15.01 45.76
N LEU A 243 18.35 -15.25 45.62
CA LEU A 243 19.02 -16.33 46.35
C LEU A 243 18.90 -16.16 47.86
N ALA A 244 19.04 -14.94 48.37
CA ALA A 244 18.85 -14.63 49.77
C ALA A 244 17.42 -14.96 50.22
N GLY A 245 16.41 -14.52 49.48
CA GLY A 245 15.00 -14.84 49.75
C GLY A 245 14.71 -16.33 49.69
N PHE A 246 15.26 -17.03 48.69
CA PHE A 246 15.10 -18.46 48.48
C PHE A 246 15.58 -19.28 49.69
N PHE A 247 16.79 -19.01 50.19
CA PHE A 247 17.32 -19.70 51.38
C PHE A 247 16.63 -19.31 52.69
N MET A 248 15.86 -18.22 52.70
CA MET A 248 15.00 -17.81 53.82
C MET A 248 13.57 -18.35 53.70
N GLY A 249 13.23 -19.10 52.66
CA GLY A 249 11.88 -19.63 52.41
C GLY A 249 10.89 -18.59 51.88
N MET A 250 11.38 -17.51 51.28
CA MET A 250 10.59 -16.43 50.66
C MET A 250 10.73 -16.40 49.14
N GLY A 251 11.37 -17.40 48.53
CA GLY A 251 11.63 -17.47 47.09
C GLY A 251 10.54 -18.20 46.30
N ASP A 252 9.27 -18.02 46.66
CA ASP A 252 8.12 -18.55 45.91
C ASP A 252 7.89 -17.67 44.66
N PHE A 253 8.58 -18.03 43.57
CA PHE A 253 8.64 -17.24 42.34
C PHE A 253 7.41 -17.47 41.46
N ASN A 254 6.89 -18.70 41.44
CA ASN A 254 5.71 -19.05 40.64
C ASN A 254 4.38 -18.90 41.42
N MET A 255 4.46 -18.48 42.68
CA MET A 255 3.32 -18.20 43.57
C MET A 255 2.48 -19.43 43.90
N ASP A 256 3.10 -20.61 44.00
CA ASP A 256 2.42 -21.87 44.34
C ASP A 256 2.30 -22.11 45.86
N GLY A 257 2.89 -21.23 46.67
CA GLY A 257 2.88 -21.27 48.13
C GLY A 257 4.01 -22.10 48.74
N ILE A 258 4.97 -22.60 47.93
CA ILE A 258 6.06 -23.46 48.38
C ILE A 258 7.38 -23.10 47.69
N THR A 259 8.33 -22.50 48.42
CA THR A 259 9.70 -22.32 47.90
C THR A 259 10.42 -23.66 47.69
N ASN A 260 10.66 -24.03 46.43
CA ASN A 260 11.32 -25.29 46.05
C ASN A 260 12.15 -25.15 44.76
N SER A 261 12.72 -26.24 44.26
CA SER A 261 13.59 -26.21 43.07
C SER A 261 12.90 -25.65 41.81
N GLN A 262 11.58 -25.73 41.73
CA GLN A 262 10.82 -25.20 40.61
C GLN A 262 10.94 -23.67 40.56
N ASP A 263 10.77 -22.97 41.68
CA ASP A 263 10.94 -21.51 41.76
C ASP A 263 12.34 -21.06 41.34
N PHE A 264 13.34 -21.84 41.76
CA PHE A 264 14.71 -21.57 41.39
C PHE A 264 14.91 -21.62 39.88
N PHE A 265 14.41 -22.67 39.22
CA PHE A 265 14.53 -22.77 37.76
C PHE A 265 13.65 -21.76 37.02
N ASP A 266 12.48 -21.43 37.55
CA ASP A 266 11.59 -20.41 36.97
C ASP A 266 12.26 -19.02 37.04
N PHE A 267 12.90 -18.69 38.16
CA PHE A 267 13.71 -17.48 38.31
C PHE A 267 14.89 -17.47 37.34
N LEU A 268 15.68 -18.56 37.25
CA LEU A 268 16.84 -18.61 36.34
C LEU A 268 16.42 -18.45 34.87
N ASN A 269 15.28 -19.04 34.48
CA ASN A 269 14.75 -18.88 33.14
C ASN A 269 14.39 -17.42 32.85
N CYS A 270 13.77 -16.73 33.81
CA CYS A 270 13.50 -15.29 33.72
C CYS A 270 14.81 -14.47 33.64
N PHE A 271 15.74 -14.72 34.55
CA PHE A 271 16.97 -13.93 34.71
C PHE A 271 17.91 -14.04 33.51
N PHE A 272 18.03 -15.23 32.91
CA PHE A 272 18.93 -15.46 31.77
C PHE A 272 18.26 -15.35 30.40
N SER A 273 16.93 -15.36 30.34
CA SER A 273 16.16 -15.14 29.10
C SER A 273 15.43 -13.81 29.21
N ILE A 274 16.18 -12.70 29.14
CA ILE A 274 15.71 -11.33 29.39
C ILE A 274 14.33 -11.11 28.74
N PRO A 275 13.25 -10.98 29.53
CA PRO A 275 11.92 -10.69 29.04
C PRO A 275 11.85 -9.30 28.40
N HIS A 276 10.96 -9.11 27.43
CA HIS A 276 10.70 -7.77 26.88
C HIS A 276 10.19 -6.83 28.00
N GLY A 277 10.97 -5.78 28.30
CA GLY A 277 10.65 -4.79 29.34
C GLY A 277 11.54 -4.86 30.60
N CYS A 278 12.46 -5.81 30.68
CA CYS A 278 13.58 -5.77 31.62
C CYS A 278 14.78 -5.12 30.90
N GLU A 279 15.28 -3.99 31.39
CA GLU A 279 16.53 -3.36 30.91
C GLU A 279 17.73 -3.73 31.79
#